data_AF-A0A1Y0HKE3-F1
#
_entry.id   AF-A0A1Y0HKE3-F1
#
_cell.length_a   1.000
_cell.length_b   1.000
_cell.length_c   1.000
_cell.angle_alpha   90.00
_cell.angle_beta   90.00
_cell.angle_gamma   90.00
#
_symmetry.space_group_name_H-M   'P 1'
#
loop_
_entity.id
_entity.type
_entity.pdbx_description
1 polymer ?
#
loop_
_entity_poly.entity_id
_entity_poly.type
_entity_poly.pdbx_seq_one_letter_code
_entity_poly.pdbx_strand_id
1 'polypeptide(L)'
;MARKAIPEYIQRRLYAESMGRCMNPACGKDLLLTNGDIVEKAHIIPHCDSADNSFENLILLCPNCHTNFDKNSAFTEEEVRIWKRERQQQVSQLFSQKFDTFEKLEELVKPLLTENKTIYESYYLNDKRKLWEKFEEKILINNQKLRFLLSKNRDLFQKHHDEYFSNLAIIDQLILHIDEFRDTRKDDEKIRTVLFPEEVNSIFGLESSLEGMLPSVESLECLICKLQNEDKFVGITLGIEDPFLIYKEHDEYVQLFLSDAPRIRQMYFSYHCLKSVGIRLGSLNFALKYLDNNHIAFKIENCQNLSNVTVKEKSFKFIYEYCLSKAELISLAPKKGLIIVNLHNWNGGSCISNEAYEQAKIMGVTLLTMDDFYVYIQNLK
;
A
#
# COMPACT_ATOMS: atom_id res chain seq x y z
N MET A 1 46.87 -20.66 13.27
CA MET A 1 45.46 -20.42 13.67
C MET A 1 44.58 -20.57 12.44
N ALA A 2 43.43 -21.24 12.55
CA ALA A 2 42.48 -21.31 11.43
C ALA A 2 41.94 -19.90 11.11
N ARG A 3 41.79 -19.57 9.82
CA ARG A 3 41.20 -18.30 9.36
C ARG A 3 39.80 -18.15 9.96
N LYS A 4 39.51 -17.04 10.64
CA LYS A 4 38.17 -16.76 11.15
C LYS A 4 37.24 -16.53 9.97
N ALA A 5 36.06 -17.18 9.98
CA ALA A 5 35.04 -16.95 8.98
C ALA A 5 34.55 -15.49 9.02
N ILE A 6 34.20 -14.93 7.86
CA ILE A 6 33.59 -13.59 7.78
C ILE A 6 32.22 -13.66 8.47
N PRO A 7 31.91 -12.76 9.42
CA PRO A 7 30.61 -12.73 10.08
C PRO A 7 29.46 -12.61 9.07
N GLU A 8 28.36 -13.29 9.33
CA GLU A 8 27.25 -13.39 8.39
C GLU A 8 26.57 -12.05 8.09
N TYR A 9 26.35 -11.20 9.11
CA TYR A 9 25.80 -9.85 8.91
C TYR A 9 26.68 -8.99 7.98
N ILE A 10 28.01 -9.15 8.02
CA ILE A 10 28.94 -8.49 7.10
C ILE A 10 28.73 -9.01 5.68
N GLN A 11 28.59 -10.33 5.50
CA GLN A 11 28.31 -10.91 4.19
C GLN A 11 27.00 -10.37 3.62
N ARG A 12 25.93 -10.33 4.42
CA ARG A 12 24.61 -9.82 4.00
C ARG A 12 24.67 -8.34 3.61
N ARG A 13 25.40 -7.54 4.37
CA ARG A 13 25.64 -6.12 4.05
C ARG A 13 26.41 -5.95 2.73
N LEU A 14 27.39 -6.82 2.44
CA LEU A 14 28.11 -6.81 1.16
C LEU A 14 27.19 -7.13 -0.03
N TYR A 15 26.30 -8.12 0.10
CA TYR A 15 25.32 -8.43 -0.96
C TYR A 15 24.39 -7.25 -1.22
N ALA A 16 23.83 -6.65 -0.16
CA ALA A 16 22.98 -5.47 -0.26
C ALA A 16 23.69 -4.29 -0.96
N GLU A 17 24.94 -4.01 -0.60
CA GLU A 17 25.74 -2.93 -1.21
C GLU A 17 26.07 -3.20 -2.69
N SER A 18 26.44 -4.44 -3.02
CA SER A 18 26.80 -4.82 -4.40
C SER A 18 25.63 -4.70 -5.37
N MET A 19 24.39 -4.80 -4.87
CA MET A 19 23.17 -4.97 -5.67
C MET A 19 23.27 -6.16 -6.64
N GLY A 20 24.00 -7.22 -6.25
CA GLY A 20 24.19 -8.42 -7.05
C GLY A 20 25.12 -8.26 -8.25
N ARG A 21 25.98 -7.22 -8.26
CA ARG A 21 26.93 -6.96 -9.35
C ARG A 21 28.35 -6.82 -8.86
N CYS A 22 29.30 -7.13 -9.75
CA CYS A 22 30.72 -6.92 -9.51
C CYS A 22 30.95 -5.45 -9.16
N MET A 23 31.61 -5.20 -8.02
CA MET A 23 31.83 -3.85 -7.53
C MET A 23 32.94 -3.10 -8.27
N ASN A 24 33.68 -3.77 -9.17
CA ASN A 24 34.55 -3.09 -10.13
C ASN A 24 33.67 -2.27 -11.12
N PRO A 25 33.79 -0.93 -11.14
CA PRO A 25 32.97 -0.04 -11.96
C PRO A 25 33.07 -0.32 -13.46
N ALA A 26 34.23 -0.77 -13.94
CA ALA A 26 34.45 -1.11 -15.34
C ALA A 26 33.86 -2.48 -15.74
N CYS A 27 33.48 -3.31 -14.77
CA CYS A 27 32.94 -4.64 -15.00
C CYS A 27 31.41 -4.68 -14.91
N GLY A 28 30.84 -4.35 -13.74
CA GLY A 28 29.40 -4.30 -13.51
C GLY A 28 28.61 -5.60 -13.80
N LYS A 29 29.29 -6.74 -14.00
CA LYS A 29 28.68 -8.03 -14.35
C LYS A 29 27.79 -8.54 -13.21
N ASP A 30 26.65 -9.15 -13.55
CA ASP A 30 25.78 -9.80 -12.58
C ASP A 30 26.51 -10.99 -11.91
N LEU A 31 26.45 -11.02 -10.58
CA LEU A 31 27.10 -12.03 -9.74
C LEU A 31 26.12 -13.14 -9.33
N LEU A 32 24.83 -12.81 -9.24
CA LEU A 32 23.78 -13.75 -8.89
C LEU A 32 23.18 -14.34 -10.17
N LEU A 33 23.48 -15.61 -10.43
CA LEU A 33 23.12 -16.28 -11.68
C LEU A 33 22.26 -17.51 -11.41
N THR A 34 21.29 -17.77 -12.29
CA THR A 34 20.33 -18.87 -12.15
C THR A 34 21.00 -20.25 -12.04
N ASN A 35 22.22 -20.40 -12.58
CA ASN A 35 22.95 -21.68 -12.66
C ASN A 35 24.21 -21.73 -11.79
N GLY A 36 24.28 -20.89 -10.75
CA GLY A 36 25.38 -20.87 -9.79
C GLY A 36 26.03 -19.50 -9.71
N ASP A 37 25.93 -18.87 -8.54
CA ASP A 37 26.49 -17.55 -8.29
C ASP A 37 28.01 -17.57 -8.41
N ILE A 38 28.56 -16.53 -9.03
CA ILE A 38 30.00 -16.38 -9.27
C ILE A 38 30.62 -15.35 -8.34
N VAL A 39 29.96 -15.10 -7.21
CA VAL A 39 30.35 -14.09 -6.22
C VAL A 39 31.59 -14.52 -5.46
N GLU A 40 32.64 -13.69 -5.49
CA GLU A 40 33.84 -13.88 -4.69
C GLU A 40 34.02 -12.70 -3.72
N LYS A 41 34.29 -13.02 -2.45
CA LYS A 41 34.55 -12.06 -1.37
C LYS A 41 36.06 -11.86 -1.27
N ALA A 42 36.53 -10.66 -1.63
CA ALA A 42 37.93 -10.29 -1.58
C ALA A 42 38.21 -9.41 -0.36
N HIS A 43 39.37 -9.63 0.26
CA HIS A 43 39.93 -8.75 1.28
C HIS A 43 40.72 -7.65 0.58
N ILE A 44 40.42 -6.37 0.85
CA ILE A 44 41.15 -5.24 0.26
C ILE A 44 42.59 -5.23 0.79
N ILE A 45 42.76 -5.29 2.10
CA ILE A 45 44.04 -5.61 2.75
C ILE A 45 44.01 -7.10 3.09
N PRO A 46 45.00 -7.90 2.62
CA PRO A 46 45.01 -9.33 2.82
C PRO A 46 44.77 -9.75 4.29
N HIS A 47 43.98 -10.80 4.49
CA HIS A 47 43.68 -11.30 5.83
C HIS A 47 44.94 -11.78 6.57
N CYS A 48 45.97 -12.25 5.86
CA CYS A 48 47.24 -12.63 6.50
C CYS A 48 47.94 -11.44 7.17
N ASP A 49 47.68 -10.22 6.71
CA ASP A 49 48.38 -9.01 7.14
C ASP A 49 47.58 -8.24 8.20
N SER A 50 46.24 -8.27 8.12
CA SER A 50 45.36 -7.49 8.98
C SER A 50 44.46 -8.31 9.91
N ALA A 51 44.17 -9.56 9.55
CA ALA A 51 43.07 -10.36 10.10
C ALA A 51 41.71 -9.62 10.15
N ASP A 52 41.54 -8.58 9.31
CA ASP A 52 40.38 -7.69 9.35
C ASP A 52 39.25 -8.20 8.45
N ASN A 53 38.16 -8.67 9.07
CA ASN A 53 36.91 -9.07 8.41
C ASN A 53 35.83 -7.97 8.48
N SER A 54 36.22 -6.72 8.70
CA SER A 54 35.31 -5.58 8.66
C SER A 54 34.68 -5.41 7.28
N PHE A 55 33.49 -4.82 7.27
CA PHE A 55 32.82 -4.48 6.03
C PHE A 55 33.69 -3.56 5.16
N GLU A 56 34.40 -2.60 5.75
CA GLU A 56 35.26 -1.66 5.01
C GLU A 56 36.48 -2.31 4.35
N ASN A 57 36.89 -3.49 4.82
CA ASN A 57 38.00 -4.25 4.25
C ASN A 57 37.55 -5.36 3.27
N LEU A 58 36.27 -5.43 2.94
CA LEU A 58 35.72 -6.48 2.07
C LEU A 58 35.00 -5.89 0.85
N ILE A 59 35.09 -6.60 -0.27
CA ILE A 59 34.43 -6.23 -1.54
C ILE A 59 33.93 -7.48 -2.29
N LEU A 60 32.84 -7.34 -3.06
CA LEU A 60 32.31 -8.41 -3.93
C LEU A 60 32.76 -8.23 -5.38
N LEU A 61 33.41 -9.25 -5.92
CA LEU A 61 33.94 -9.27 -7.27
C LEU A 61 33.50 -10.54 -8.01
N CYS A 62 33.56 -10.50 -9.35
CA CYS A 62 33.51 -11.70 -10.18
C CYS A 62 34.89 -12.38 -10.19
N PRO A 63 35.00 -13.66 -10.60
CA PRO A 63 36.25 -14.42 -10.49
C PRO A 63 37.41 -13.82 -11.27
N ASN A 64 37.12 -13.17 -12.40
CA ASN A 64 38.12 -12.49 -13.23
C ASN A 64 38.67 -11.24 -12.52
N CYS A 65 37.79 -10.40 -11.96
CA CYS A 65 38.22 -9.19 -11.26
C CYS A 65 38.96 -9.55 -9.97
N HIS A 66 38.49 -10.57 -9.25
CA HIS A 66 39.17 -11.06 -8.06
C HIS A 66 40.56 -11.61 -8.38
N THR A 67 40.69 -12.48 -9.39
CA THR A 67 41.99 -13.01 -9.83
C THR A 67 42.95 -11.90 -10.25
N ASN A 68 42.45 -10.89 -10.97
CA ASN A 68 43.28 -9.77 -11.40
C ASN A 68 43.77 -8.91 -10.24
N PHE A 69 42.96 -8.75 -9.19
CA PHE A 69 43.36 -8.06 -7.97
C PHE A 69 44.34 -8.89 -7.14
N ASP A 70 43.95 -10.11 -6.76
CA ASP A 70 44.69 -10.95 -5.80
C ASP A 70 45.98 -11.55 -6.38
N LYS A 71 45.98 -11.97 -7.64
CA LYS A 71 47.10 -12.76 -8.23
C LYS A 71 47.93 -11.99 -9.24
N ASN A 72 47.28 -11.14 -10.03
CA ASN A 72 47.97 -10.43 -11.11
C ASN A 72 48.42 -9.03 -10.69
N SER A 73 48.04 -8.57 -9.48
CA SER A 73 48.32 -7.23 -8.96
C SER A 73 47.97 -6.13 -9.97
N ALA A 74 46.89 -6.36 -10.74
CA ALA A 74 46.45 -5.45 -11.79
C ALA A 74 45.82 -4.16 -11.23
N PHE A 75 45.47 -4.17 -9.94
CA PHE A 75 44.86 -3.06 -9.22
C PHE A 75 45.47 -2.96 -7.82
N THR A 76 45.60 -1.74 -7.33
CA THR A 76 46.07 -1.41 -5.99
C THR A 76 44.93 -1.44 -4.97
N GLU A 77 45.27 -1.56 -3.69
CA GLU A 77 44.29 -1.50 -2.59
C GLU A 77 43.48 -0.20 -2.62
N GLU A 78 44.11 0.94 -2.89
CA GLU A 78 43.45 2.25 -2.94
C GLU A 78 42.44 2.32 -4.08
N GLU A 79 42.77 1.79 -5.26
CA GLU A 79 41.82 1.70 -6.39
C GLU A 79 40.58 0.89 -6.00
N VAL A 80 40.76 -0.25 -5.33
CA VAL A 80 39.65 -1.09 -4.88
C VAL A 80 38.82 -0.39 -3.77
N ARG A 81 39.44 0.40 -2.88
CA ARG A 81 38.70 1.26 -1.93
C ARG A 81 37.87 2.33 -2.65
N ILE A 82 38.39 2.89 -3.74
CA ILE A 82 37.65 3.83 -4.59
C ILE A 82 36.45 3.13 -5.22
N TRP A 83 36.61 1.93 -5.79
CA TRP A 83 35.51 1.17 -6.40
C TRP A 83 34.34 0.96 -5.44
N LYS A 84 34.63 0.62 -4.18
CA LYS A 84 33.60 0.45 -3.16
C LYS A 84 32.83 1.74 -2.90
N ARG A 85 33.53 2.88 -2.76
CA ARG A 85 32.90 4.21 -2.60
C ARG A 85 32.08 4.61 -3.83
N GLU A 86 32.62 4.41 -5.04
CA GLU A 86 31.92 4.70 -6.29
C GLU A 86 30.66 3.85 -6.43
N ARG A 87 30.72 2.57 -6.05
CA ARG A 87 29.54 1.70 -6.06
C ARG A 87 28.44 2.20 -5.13
N GLN A 88 28.80 2.59 -3.90
CA GLN A 88 27.83 3.19 -2.97
C GLN A 88 27.18 4.44 -3.55
N GLN A 89 27.97 5.30 -4.20
CA GLN A 89 27.47 6.52 -4.84
C GLN A 89 26.55 6.20 -6.03
N GLN A 90 26.95 5.28 -6.91
CA GLN A 90 26.14 4.85 -8.05
C GLN A 90 24.81 4.26 -7.60
N VAL A 91 24.83 3.35 -6.62
CA VAL A 91 23.63 2.73 -6.07
C VAL A 91 22.72 3.79 -5.44
N SER A 92 23.29 4.69 -4.65
CA SER A 92 22.54 5.81 -4.08
C SER A 92 21.91 6.66 -5.17
N GLN A 93 22.65 7.04 -6.22
CA GLN A 93 22.13 7.84 -7.33
C GLN A 93 21.01 7.16 -8.11
N LEU A 94 21.19 5.87 -8.47
CA LEU A 94 20.21 5.09 -9.23
C LEU A 94 18.86 5.00 -8.52
N PHE A 95 18.88 4.86 -7.20
CA PHE A 95 17.67 4.74 -6.39
C PHE A 95 17.35 6.02 -5.59
N SER A 96 18.00 7.15 -5.93
CA SER A 96 17.65 8.50 -5.45
C SER A 96 16.66 9.21 -6.35
N GLN A 97 16.09 8.51 -7.34
CA GLN A 97 15.04 9.07 -8.17
C GLN A 97 13.84 9.45 -7.30
N LYS A 98 13.48 10.72 -7.37
CA LYS A 98 12.23 11.23 -6.83
C LYS A 98 11.16 11.14 -7.91
N PHE A 99 9.99 10.64 -7.55
CA PHE A 99 8.83 10.53 -8.43
C PHE A 99 7.82 11.61 -8.09
N ASP A 100 7.10 12.06 -9.11
CA ASP A 100 6.05 13.08 -8.93
C ASP A 100 4.74 12.46 -8.43
N THR A 101 4.53 11.16 -8.69
CA THR A 101 3.28 10.47 -8.38
C THR A 101 3.54 9.09 -7.80
N PHE A 102 2.60 8.62 -6.98
CA PHE A 102 2.68 7.30 -6.35
C PHE A 102 2.67 6.17 -7.38
N GLU A 103 1.94 6.32 -8.48
CA GLU A 103 1.83 5.31 -9.56
C GLU A 103 3.20 5.01 -10.18
N LYS A 104 4.01 6.05 -10.46
CA LYS A 104 5.38 5.86 -11.00
C LYS A 104 6.30 5.13 -10.01
N LEU A 105 6.13 5.38 -8.72
CA LEU A 105 6.88 4.67 -7.67
C LEU A 105 6.41 3.21 -7.58
N GLU A 106 5.10 2.99 -7.62
CA GLU A 106 4.45 1.68 -7.55
C GLU A 106 4.93 0.74 -8.66
N GLU A 107 5.09 1.23 -9.90
CA GLU A 107 5.60 0.44 -11.03
C GLU A 107 6.97 -0.20 -10.76
N LEU A 108 7.82 0.43 -9.93
CA LEU A 108 9.13 -0.10 -9.56
C LEU A 108 9.12 -0.91 -8.27
N VAL A 109 8.27 -0.54 -7.31
CA VAL A 109 8.20 -1.17 -5.99
C VAL A 109 7.43 -2.50 -6.05
N LYS A 110 6.30 -2.54 -6.76
CA LYS A 110 5.40 -3.70 -6.83
C LYS A 110 6.10 -4.99 -7.32
N PRO A 111 6.94 -4.96 -8.38
CA PRO A 111 7.68 -6.15 -8.80
C PRO A 111 8.69 -6.65 -7.76
N LEU A 112 9.36 -5.75 -7.03
CA LEU A 112 10.34 -6.11 -6.00
C LEU A 112 9.67 -6.79 -4.80
N LEU A 113 8.52 -6.25 -4.36
CA LEU A 113 7.71 -6.86 -3.30
C LEU A 113 7.15 -8.22 -3.73
N THR A 114 6.65 -8.33 -4.97
CA THR A 114 6.15 -9.59 -5.53
C THR A 114 7.22 -10.68 -5.56
N GLU A 115 8.43 -10.33 -6.01
CA GLU A 115 9.56 -11.27 -6.06
C GLU A 115 9.98 -11.71 -4.66
N ASN A 116 10.08 -10.76 -3.71
CA ASN A 116 10.41 -11.06 -2.32
C ASN A 116 9.39 -11.99 -1.67
N LYS A 117 8.10 -11.69 -1.82
CA LYS A 117 6.99 -12.52 -1.34
C LYS A 117 7.06 -13.92 -1.93
N THR A 118 7.21 -14.03 -3.25
CA THR A 118 7.34 -15.31 -3.95
C THR A 118 8.48 -16.16 -3.40
N ILE A 119 9.66 -15.55 -3.18
CA ILE A 119 10.83 -16.25 -2.60
C ILE A 119 10.53 -16.70 -1.17
N TYR A 120 9.95 -15.82 -0.34
CA TYR A 120 9.61 -16.13 1.05
C TYR A 120 8.65 -17.31 1.15
N GLU A 121 7.54 -17.26 0.42
CA GLU A 121 6.54 -18.34 0.41
C GLU A 121 7.11 -19.64 -0.16
N SER A 122 7.84 -19.56 -1.27
CA SER A 122 8.35 -20.74 -1.97
C SER A 122 9.43 -21.49 -1.19
N TYR A 123 10.29 -20.78 -0.46
CA TYR A 123 11.50 -21.36 0.13
C TYR A 123 11.59 -21.27 1.65
N TYR A 124 11.08 -20.20 2.28
CA TYR A 124 11.09 -20.08 3.74
C TYR A 124 9.92 -20.83 4.37
N LEU A 125 8.68 -20.53 3.97
CA LEU A 125 7.48 -21.15 4.55
C LEU A 125 7.38 -22.65 4.26
N ASN A 126 7.89 -23.09 3.11
CA ASN A 126 7.89 -24.51 2.71
C ASN A 126 9.07 -25.32 3.30
N ASP A 127 9.77 -24.81 4.31
CA ASP A 127 10.90 -25.45 5.00
C ASP A 127 12.04 -25.92 4.06
N LYS A 128 12.26 -25.19 2.96
CA LYS A 128 13.33 -25.48 2.00
C LYS A 128 14.60 -24.72 2.38
N ARG A 129 15.11 -24.89 3.61
CA ARG A 129 16.22 -24.12 4.19
C ARG A 129 17.45 -23.98 3.28
N LYS A 130 17.90 -25.07 2.64
CA LYS A 130 19.07 -25.05 1.73
C LYS A 130 18.84 -24.21 0.47
N LEU A 131 17.60 -24.09 0.02
CA LEU A 131 17.24 -23.26 -1.13
C LEU A 131 17.02 -21.81 -0.69
N TRP A 132 16.41 -21.60 0.49
CA TRP A 132 16.30 -20.28 1.09
C TRP A 132 17.67 -19.58 1.20
N GLU A 133 18.69 -20.28 1.68
CA GLU A 133 20.05 -19.74 1.79
C GLU A 133 20.62 -19.20 0.47
N LYS A 134 20.17 -19.74 -0.69
CA LYS A 134 20.56 -19.24 -2.01
C LYS A 134 19.77 -18.01 -2.44
N PHE A 135 18.46 -17.99 -2.18
CA PHE A 135 17.58 -16.91 -2.62
C PHE A 135 17.51 -15.73 -1.66
N GLU A 136 18.00 -15.88 -0.43
CA GLU A 136 18.05 -14.78 0.55
C GLU A 136 18.91 -13.60 0.04
N GLU A 137 19.99 -13.88 -0.69
CA GLU A 137 20.85 -12.85 -1.29
C GLU A 137 20.05 -11.95 -2.23
N LYS A 138 19.08 -12.51 -2.95
CA LYS A 138 18.18 -11.79 -3.83
C LYS A 138 17.21 -10.89 -3.05
N ILE A 139 16.65 -11.39 -1.93
CA ILE A 139 15.82 -10.57 -1.03
C ILE A 139 16.62 -9.40 -0.47
N LEU A 140 17.87 -9.61 -0.04
CA LEU A 140 18.72 -8.53 0.48
C LEU A 140 18.93 -7.41 -0.54
N ILE A 141 19.14 -7.76 -1.81
CA ILE A 141 19.28 -6.80 -2.91
C ILE A 141 17.97 -6.05 -3.14
N ASN A 142 16.85 -6.76 -3.24
CA ASN A 142 15.54 -6.14 -3.44
C ASN A 142 15.16 -5.23 -2.29
N ASN A 143 15.39 -5.66 -1.04
CA ASN A 143 15.20 -4.86 0.16
C ASN A 143 16.03 -3.57 0.13
N GLN A 144 17.29 -3.64 -0.30
CA GLN A 144 18.11 -2.44 -0.41
C GLN A 144 17.55 -1.46 -1.45
N LYS A 145 17.04 -1.95 -2.59
CA LYS A 145 16.37 -1.11 -3.60
C LYS A 145 15.11 -0.47 -3.05
N LEU A 146 14.24 -1.28 -2.42
CA LEU A 146 13.01 -0.82 -1.76
C LEU A 146 13.32 0.28 -0.75
N ARG A 147 14.30 0.05 0.12
CA ARG A 147 14.72 1.02 1.13
C ARG A 147 15.07 2.37 0.51
N PHE A 148 15.87 2.40 -0.55
CA PHE A 148 16.24 3.66 -1.21
C PHE A 148 15.04 4.35 -1.87
N LEU A 149 14.26 3.60 -2.66
CA LEU A 149 13.06 4.12 -3.34
C LEU A 149 12.07 4.73 -2.34
N LEU A 150 11.74 3.99 -1.29
CA LEU A 150 10.77 4.41 -0.27
C LEU A 150 11.29 5.58 0.56
N SER A 151 12.55 5.54 1.02
CA SER A 151 13.14 6.61 1.84
C SER A 151 13.18 7.95 1.10
N LYS A 152 13.36 7.94 -0.22
CA LYS A 152 13.47 9.14 -1.05
C LYS A 152 12.13 9.72 -1.49
N ASN A 153 11.07 8.91 -1.43
CA ASN A 153 9.73 9.23 -1.90
C ASN A 153 8.68 9.18 -0.78
N ARG A 154 9.10 9.44 0.47
CA ARG A 154 8.23 9.42 1.66
C ARG A 154 7.03 10.38 1.54
N ASP A 155 7.18 11.46 0.78
CA ASP A 155 6.13 12.45 0.54
C ASP A 155 4.98 11.95 -0.35
N LEU A 156 5.16 10.81 -1.04
CA LEU A 156 4.10 10.18 -1.83
C LEU A 156 3.16 9.30 -1.00
N PHE A 157 3.43 9.13 0.28
CA PHE A 157 2.59 8.32 1.17
C PHE A 157 1.71 9.18 2.05
N GLN A 158 0.48 8.72 2.23
CA GLN A 158 -0.47 9.38 3.13
C GLN A 158 0.07 9.39 4.56
N LYS A 159 0.06 10.56 5.20
CA LYS A 159 0.45 10.75 6.59
C LYS A 159 -0.75 11.07 7.46
N HIS A 160 -0.85 10.41 8.62
CA HIS A 160 -1.83 10.69 9.66
C HIS A 160 -1.14 10.96 11.01
N HIS A 161 -1.87 11.58 11.96
CA HIS A 161 -1.34 11.87 13.29
C HIS A 161 -1.31 10.63 14.19
N ASP A 162 -2.30 9.75 14.02
CA ASP A 162 -2.32 8.39 14.55
C ASP A 162 -1.66 7.45 13.55
N GLU A 163 -0.59 6.77 13.98
CA GLU A 163 0.25 5.89 13.18
C GLU A 163 -0.53 4.71 12.60
N TYR A 164 -1.56 4.22 13.31
CA TYR A 164 -2.40 3.12 12.84
C TYR A 164 -3.11 3.46 11.52
N PHE A 165 -3.45 4.73 11.31
CA PHE A 165 -4.09 5.22 10.09
C PHE A 165 -3.10 5.89 9.11
N SER A 166 -1.79 5.67 9.26
CA SER A 166 -0.76 6.34 8.47
C SER A 166 -0.03 5.36 7.55
N ASN A 167 -0.24 5.49 6.24
CA ASN A 167 0.52 4.67 5.28
C ASN A 167 2.02 4.98 5.35
N LEU A 168 2.40 6.22 5.63
CA LEU A 168 3.81 6.57 5.84
C LEU A 168 4.42 5.84 7.04
N ALA A 169 3.66 5.62 8.12
CA ALA A 169 4.16 4.87 9.28
C ALA A 169 4.42 3.40 8.93
N ILE A 170 3.52 2.77 8.16
CA ILE A 170 3.70 1.41 7.62
C ILE A 170 4.98 1.33 6.77
N ILE A 171 5.24 2.33 5.92
CA ILE A 171 6.45 2.37 5.09
C ILE A 171 7.72 2.58 5.93
N ASP A 172 7.67 3.44 6.95
CA ASP A 172 8.80 3.65 7.85
C ASP A 172 9.10 2.35 8.64
N GLN A 173 8.08 1.59 9.04
CA GLN A 173 8.22 0.28 9.65
C GLN A 173 8.84 -0.75 8.70
N LEU A 174 8.48 -0.74 7.41
CA LEU A 174 9.12 -1.59 6.40
C LEU A 174 10.62 -1.25 6.25
N ILE A 175 10.97 0.04 6.24
CA ILE A 175 12.38 0.46 6.16
C ILE A 175 13.16 -0.06 7.38
N LEU A 176 12.58 0.04 8.57
CA LEU A 176 13.19 -0.50 9.79
C LEU A 176 13.31 -2.03 9.74
N HIS A 177 12.25 -2.72 9.28
CA HIS A 177 12.27 -4.16 9.05
C HIS A 177 13.41 -4.56 8.08
N ILE A 178 13.61 -3.82 7.00
CA ILE A 178 14.68 -4.08 6.02
C ILE A 178 16.06 -3.95 6.68
N ASP A 179 16.26 -2.91 7.50
CA ASP A 179 17.53 -2.69 8.20
C ASP A 179 17.78 -3.79 9.24
N GLU A 180 16.81 -4.13 10.10
CA GLU A 180 16.90 -5.26 11.04
C GLU A 180 17.10 -6.59 10.31
N PHE A 181 16.37 -6.81 9.22
CA PHE A 181 16.47 -8.03 8.42
C PHE A 181 17.89 -8.17 7.89
N ARG A 182 18.54 -7.13 7.38
CA ARG A 182 19.93 -7.18 6.90
C ARG A 182 20.90 -7.51 8.04
N ASP A 183 20.70 -6.89 9.20
CA ASP A 183 21.70 -6.85 10.27
C ASP A 183 21.60 -8.04 11.24
N THR A 184 20.42 -8.70 11.36
CA THR A 184 20.18 -9.80 12.32
C THR A 184 19.92 -11.14 11.60
N ARG A 185 20.64 -12.21 11.96
CA ARG A 185 20.38 -13.57 11.40
C ARG A 185 20.58 -14.73 12.38
N LYS A 186 21.35 -14.60 13.47
CA LYS A 186 21.73 -15.79 14.26
C LYS A 186 20.66 -16.26 15.25
N ASP A 187 20.76 -17.54 15.65
CA ASP A 187 19.88 -18.18 16.64
C ASP A 187 19.97 -17.51 18.04
N ASP A 188 21.10 -16.87 18.34
CA ASP A 188 21.41 -16.05 19.52
C ASP A 188 20.87 -14.60 19.42
N GLU A 189 20.47 -14.15 18.23
CA GLU A 189 19.87 -12.85 17.91
C GLU A 189 18.41 -12.99 17.44
N LYS A 190 17.69 -14.04 17.88
CA LYS A 190 16.30 -14.32 17.44
C LYS A 190 15.26 -13.26 17.81
N ILE A 191 15.64 -12.21 18.52
CA ILE A 191 14.72 -11.15 18.91
C ILE A 191 14.71 -10.12 17.78
N ARG A 192 14.14 -10.49 16.63
CA ARG A 192 13.66 -9.48 15.68
C ARG A 192 12.49 -8.78 16.33
N THR A 193 12.64 -7.49 16.55
CA THR A 193 11.59 -6.66 17.13
C THR A 193 10.60 -6.20 16.06
N VAL A 194 11.05 -6.09 14.82
CA VAL A 194 10.26 -5.54 13.73
C VAL A 194 9.99 -6.59 12.66
N LEU A 195 8.74 -7.05 12.63
CA LEU A 195 8.23 -7.95 11.61
C LEU A 195 7.93 -7.21 10.30
N PHE A 196 7.76 -7.97 9.23
CA PHE A 196 7.33 -7.41 7.95
C PHE A 196 5.89 -6.88 8.10
N PRO A 197 5.63 -5.60 7.78
CA PRO A 197 4.28 -5.06 7.82
C PRO A 197 3.48 -5.53 6.58
N GLU A 198 2.57 -6.49 6.78
CA GLU A 198 1.79 -7.11 5.71
C GLU A 198 0.92 -6.10 4.95
N GLU A 199 0.52 -5.01 5.61
CA GLU A 199 -0.27 -3.91 5.05
C GLU A 199 0.44 -3.19 3.88
N VAL A 200 1.77 -3.32 3.76
CA VAL A 200 2.51 -2.85 2.57
C VAL A 200 1.97 -3.52 1.31
N ASN A 201 1.63 -4.81 1.36
CA ASN A 201 1.10 -5.51 0.21
C ASN A 201 -0.23 -4.89 -0.24
N SER A 202 -1.06 -4.42 0.69
CA SER A 202 -2.29 -3.69 0.39
C SER A 202 -1.99 -2.34 -0.27
N ILE A 203 -1.08 -1.54 0.31
CA ILE A 203 -0.73 -0.22 -0.24
C ILE A 203 -0.35 -0.31 -1.73
N PHE A 204 0.37 -1.36 -2.14
CA PHE A 204 0.81 -1.60 -3.53
C PHE A 204 -0.07 -2.58 -4.33
N GLY A 205 -1.28 -2.89 -3.84
CA GLY A 205 -2.26 -3.71 -4.56
C GLY A 205 -1.78 -5.12 -4.89
N LEU A 206 -1.06 -5.76 -3.97
CA LEU A 206 -0.60 -7.15 -4.05
C LEU A 206 -1.53 -8.10 -3.30
N GLU A 207 -1.99 -7.70 -2.12
CA GLU A 207 -2.95 -8.43 -1.27
C GLU A 207 -3.79 -7.43 -0.50
N SER A 208 -5.11 -7.65 -0.43
CA SER A 208 -5.99 -6.76 0.31
C SER A 208 -5.86 -6.94 1.83
N SER A 209 -5.89 -5.81 2.56
CA SER A 209 -5.97 -5.79 4.03
C SER A 209 -7.35 -5.30 4.46
N LEU A 210 -8.23 -6.24 4.83
CA LEU A 210 -9.65 -5.95 5.15
C LEU A 210 -9.83 -5.40 6.58
N GLU A 211 -9.30 -4.19 6.82
CA GLU A 211 -9.36 -3.50 8.12
C GLU A 211 -10.67 -2.70 8.32
N GLY A 212 -11.48 -2.57 7.28
CA GLY A 212 -12.78 -1.90 7.31
C GLY A 212 -12.86 -0.67 6.40
N MET A 213 -14.08 -0.22 6.10
CA MET A 213 -14.29 0.89 5.17
C MET A 213 -13.91 2.24 5.77
N LEU A 214 -13.21 3.06 4.98
CA LEU A 214 -13.06 4.47 5.31
C LEU A 214 -14.44 5.17 5.28
N PRO A 215 -14.71 6.08 6.22
CA PRO A 215 -16.08 6.51 6.49
C PRO A 215 -16.68 7.48 5.47
N SER A 216 -15.93 8.19 4.62
CA SER A 216 -16.50 9.29 3.81
C SER A 216 -16.99 8.82 2.44
N VAL A 217 -18.30 8.97 2.19
CA VAL A 217 -18.89 8.83 0.84
C VAL A 217 -18.33 9.88 -0.12
N GLU A 218 -18.12 11.11 0.36
CA GLU A 218 -17.63 12.24 -0.46
C GLU A 218 -16.22 11.99 -0.99
N SER A 219 -15.39 11.30 -0.20
CA SER A 219 -14.04 10.90 -0.63
C SER A 219 -14.11 9.86 -1.75
N LEU A 220 -15.05 8.91 -1.65
CA LEU A 220 -15.29 7.90 -2.68
C LEU A 220 -15.85 8.51 -3.97
N GLU A 221 -16.84 9.40 -3.87
CA GLU A 221 -17.41 10.14 -5.00
C GLU A 221 -16.34 10.99 -5.71
N CYS A 222 -15.46 11.65 -4.94
CA CYS A 222 -14.32 12.36 -5.49
C CYS A 222 -13.39 11.43 -6.27
N LEU A 223 -13.04 10.27 -5.70
CA LEU A 223 -12.17 9.30 -6.36
C LEU A 223 -12.80 8.79 -7.66
N ILE A 224 -14.09 8.43 -7.63
CA ILE A 224 -14.84 8.02 -8.82
C ILE A 224 -14.79 9.10 -9.89
N CYS A 225 -15.05 10.36 -9.52
CA CYS A 225 -14.98 11.49 -10.45
C CYS A 225 -13.58 11.64 -11.09
N LYS A 226 -12.51 11.50 -10.30
CA LYS A 226 -11.14 11.52 -10.82
C LYS A 226 -10.85 10.38 -11.79
N LEU A 227 -11.23 9.15 -11.43
CA LEU A 227 -11.07 7.98 -12.29
C LEU A 227 -11.90 8.06 -13.58
N GLN A 228 -13.09 8.66 -13.53
CA GLN A 228 -13.90 8.91 -14.73
C GLN A 228 -13.23 9.92 -15.66
N ASN A 229 -12.63 11.00 -15.12
CA ASN A 229 -11.92 12.00 -15.93
C ASN A 229 -10.65 11.44 -16.60
N GLU A 230 -10.11 10.34 -16.09
CA GLU A 230 -8.98 9.61 -16.67
C GLU A 230 -9.40 8.40 -17.51
N ASP A 231 -10.70 8.22 -17.79
CA ASP A 231 -11.26 7.06 -18.49
C ASP A 231 -10.90 5.69 -17.87
N LYS A 232 -10.59 5.69 -16.56
CA LYS A 232 -10.23 4.48 -15.79
C LYS A 232 -11.41 3.85 -15.06
N PHE A 233 -12.44 4.61 -14.71
CA PHE A 233 -13.57 4.09 -13.95
C PHE A 233 -14.39 3.06 -14.75
N VAL A 234 -14.70 1.91 -14.14
CA VAL A 234 -15.51 0.86 -14.76
C VAL A 234 -16.84 0.69 -14.05
N GLY A 235 -16.83 0.62 -12.72
CA GLY A 235 -18.06 0.46 -11.95
C GLY A 235 -17.83 0.45 -10.45
N ILE A 236 -18.91 0.54 -9.69
CA ILE A 236 -18.91 0.41 -8.23
C ILE A 236 -20.06 -0.50 -7.83
N THR A 237 -19.83 -1.34 -6.82
CA THR A 237 -20.85 -2.19 -6.23
C THR A 237 -20.98 -1.87 -4.75
N LEU A 238 -22.16 -1.39 -4.37
CA LEU A 238 -22.59 -1.14 -3.00
C LEU A 238 -23.80 -2.01 -2.68
N GLY A 239 -24.13 -2.12 -1.39
CA GLY A 239 -25.25 -2.91 -0.91
C GLY A 239 -24.95 -4.40 -0.77
N ILE A 240 -23.67 -4.76 -0.64
CA ILE A 240 -23.21 -6.13 -0.40
C ILE A 240 -22.30 -6.17 0.84
N GLU A 241 -21.93 -7.37 1.29
CA GLU A 241 -21.01 -7.56 2.44
C GLU A 241 -19.68 -6.84 2.22
N ASP A 242 -19.02 -7.13 1.10
CA ASP A 242 -17.72 -6.59 0.73
C ASP A 242 -17.85 -5.70 -0.52
N PRO A 243 -18.29 -4.44 -0.36
CA PRO A 243 -18.45 -3.53 -1.49
C PRO A 243 -17.09 -3.24 -2.13
N PHE A 244 -17.08 -3.00 -3.44
CA PHE A 244 -15.86 -2.80 -4.21
C PHE A 244 -16.04 -1.81 -5.36
N LEU A 245 -14.91 -1.24 -5.79
CA LEU A 245 -14.73 -0.40 -6.96
C LEU A 245 -14.00 -1.20 -8.03
N ILE A 246 -14.41 -1.07 -9.29
CA ILE A 246 -13.67 -1.60 -10.44
C ILE A 246 -13.13 -0.42 -11.26
N TYR A 247 -11.83 -0.46 -11.55
CA TYR A 247 -11.17 0.51 -12.41
C TYR A 247 -10.11 -0.17 -13.29
N LYS A 248 -9.62 0.53 -14.32
CA LYS A 248 -8.57 0.05 -15.23
C LYS A 248 -7.19 0.53 -14.81
N GLU A 249 -6.22 -0.37 -14.89
CA GLU A 249 -4.80 -0.12 -14.64
C GLU A 249 -3.98 -0.92 -15.65
N HIS A 250 -3.17 -0.25 -16.49
CA HIS A 250 -2.33 -0.86 -17.55
C HIS A 250 -3.02 -1.99 -18.35
N ASP A 251 -4.23 -1.71 -18.85
CA ASP A 251 -5.13 -2.62 -19.60
C ASP A 251 -5.80 -3.76 -18.81
N GLU A 252 -5.51 -3.89 -17.51
CA GLU A 252 -6.16 -4.84 -16.62
C GLU A 252 -7.30 -4.20 -15.82
N TYR A 253 -8.29 -5.02 -15.45
CA TYR A 253 -9.37 -4.62 -14.56
C TYR A 253 -8.97 -4.93 -13.12
N VAL A 254 -8.91 -3.90 -12.28
CA VAL A 254 -8.61 -4.03 -10.86
C VAL A 254 -9.90 -3.93 -10.07
N GLN A 255 -10.16 -4.95 -9.25
CA GLN A 255 -11.22 -4.92 -8.25
C GLN A 255 -10.61 -4.52 -6.90
N LEU A 256 -11.07 -3.39 -6.36
CA LEU A 256 -10.63 -2.86 -5.08
C LEU A 256 -11.77 -2.88 -4.07
N PHE A 257 -11.64 -3.71 -3.04
CA PHE A 257 -12.58 -3.70 -1.92
C PHE A 257 -12.49 -2.39 -1.16
N LEU A 258 -13.65 -1.82 -0.81
CA LEU A 258 -13.70 -0.56 -0.06
C LEU A 258 -13.24 -0.74 1.39
N SER A 259 -13.18 -1.98 1.87
CA SER A 259 -12.61 -2.40 3.15
C SER A 259 -11.09 -2.57 3.12
N ASP A 260 -10.45 -2.49 1.95
CA ASP A 260 -8.99 -2.51 1.78
C ASP A 260 -8.39 -1.15 2.19
N ALA A 261 -8.39 -0.89 3.49
CA ALA A 261 -8.20 0.44 4.05
C ALA A 261 -6.85 1.08 3.67
N PRO A 262 -5.69 0.38 3.73
CA PRO A 262 -4.41 0.98 3.35
C PRO A 262 -4.39 1.41 1.87
N ARG A 263 -4.90 0.57 0.95
CA ARG A 263 -4.99 0.89 -0.48
C ARG A 263 -5.95 2.04 -0.75
N ILE A 264 -7.18 2.01 -0.24
CA ILE A 264 -8.17 3.08 -0.42
C ILE A 264 -7.63 4.40 0.13
N ARG A 265 -6.98 4.38 1.30
CA ARG A 265 -6.34 5.55 1.90
C ARG A 265 -5.24 6.12 1.00
N GLN A 266 -4.41 5.27 0.42
CA GLN A 266 -3.37 5.68 -0.52
C GLN A 266 -3.97 6.31 -1.78
N MET A 267 -5.06 5.73 -2.32
CA MET A 267 -5.75 6.30 -3.48
C MET A 267 -6.38 7.66 -3.18
N TYR A 268 -7.08 7.81 -2.05
CA TYR A 268 -7.63 9.11 -1.65
C TYR A 268 -6.55 10.17 -1.48
N PHE A 269 -5.38 9.81 -0.98
CA PHE A 269 -4.26 10.73 -0.88
C PHE A 269 -3.71 11.11 -2.26
N SER A 270 -3.42 10.13 -3.10
CA SER A 270 -2.80 10.30 -4.42
C SER A 270 -3.69 11.13 -5.37
N TYR A 271 -5.02 10.92 -5.32
CA TYR A 271 -6.00 11.67 -6.12
C TYR A 271 -6.50 12.96 -5.45
N HIS A 272 -5.97 13.34 -4.28
CA HIS A 272 -6.40 14.50 -3.49
C HIS A 272 -7.90 14.50 -3.14
N CYS A 273 -8.41 13.32 -2.78
CA CYS A 273 -9.80 13.05 -2.49
C CYS A 273 -10.11 12.79 -1.02
N LEU A 274 -9.19 13.06 -0.09
CA LEU A 274 -9.51 13.07 1.34
C LEU A 274 -10.48 14.22 1.65
N LYS A 275 -11.74 13.89 1.94
CA LYS A 275 -12.81 14.82 2.32
C LYS A 275 -13.26 14.58 3.76
N SER A 276 -13.84 15.61 4.37
CA SER A 276 -14.54 15.48 5.64
C SER A 276 -15.72 14.51 5.47
N VAL A 277 -15.99 13.73 6.52
CA VAL A 277 -17.13 12.82 6.54
C VAL A 277 -18.42 13.61 6.65
N GLY A 278 -19.19 13.69 5.57
CA GLY A 278 -20.60 14.09 5.62
C GLY A 278 -21.46 12.86 5.85
N ILE A 279 -21.51 11.97 4.87
CA ILE A 279 -22.23 10.70 4.94
C ILE A 279 -21.27 9.56 5.27
N ARG A 280 -21.63 8.77 6.29
CA ARG A 280 -20.88 7.55 6.64
C ARG A 280 -21.12 6.45 5.61
N LEU A 281 -20.08 6.06 4.88
CA LEU A 281 -20.10 5.03 3.83
C LEU A 281 -20.62 3.70 4.34
N GLY A 282 -20.19 3.27 5.54
CA GLY A 282 -20.71 2.07 6.18
C GLY A 282 -22.23 2.11 6.41
N SER A 283 -22.77 3.26 6.82
CA SER A 283 -24.21 3.44 7.03
C SER A 283 -24.99 3.44 5.71
N LEU A 284 -24.44 4.07 4.67
CA LEU A 284 -25.03 4.03 3.32
C LEU A 284 -25.04 2.60 2.77
N ASN A 285 -23.89 1.91 2.82
CA ASN A 285 -23.78 0.52 2.36
C ASN A 285 -24.74 -0.39 3.12
N PHE A 286 -24.90 -0.19 4.43
CA PHE A 286 -25.85 -0.95 5.24
C PHE A 286 -27.31 -0.75 4.79
N ALA A 287 -27.73 0.49 4.52
CA ALA A 287 -29.07 0.78 4.02
C ALA A 287 -29.32 0.12 2.64
N LEU A 288 -28.32 0.15 1.76
CA LEU A 288 -28.39 -0.49 0.44
C LEU A 288 -28.39 -2.02 0.53
N LYS A 289 -27.62 -2.57 1.46
CA LYS A 289 -27.55 -4.01 1.72
C LYS A 289 -28.86 -4.55 2.26
N TYR A 290 -29.58 -3.74 3.05
CA TYR A 290 -30.95 -4.09 3.44
C TYR A 290 -31.86 -4.25 2.21
N LEU A 291 -31.77 -3.37 1.21
CA LEU A 291 -32.56 -3.49 -0.03
C LEU A 291 -32.21 -4.79 -0.78
N ASP A 292 -30.92 -5.06 -0.96
CA ASP A 292 -30.44 -6.24 -1.67
C ASP A 292 -30.88 -7.55 -0.98
N ASN A 293 -30.70 -7.65 0.34
CA ASN A 293 -31.10 -8.80 1.14
C ASN A 293 -32.62 -9.08 1.09
N ASN A 294 -33.43 -8.07 0.78
CA ASN A 294 -34.88 -8.21 0.62
C ASN A 294 -35.30 -8.31 -0.86
N HIS A 295 -34.36 -8.50 -1.78
CA HIS A 295 -34.57 -8.58 -3.22
C HIS A 295 -35.24 -7.34 -3.84
N ILE A 296 -34.91 -6.17 -3.29
CA ILE A 296 -35.45 -4.89 -3.73
C ILE A 296 -34.39 -4.21 -4.59
N ALA A 297 -34.60 -4.26 -5.91
CA ALA A 297 -33.71 -3.63 -6.87
C ALA A 297 -33.65 -2.11 -6.65
N PHE A 298 -32.42 -1.59 -6.62
CA PHE A 298 -32.14 -0.16 -6.56
C PHE A 298 -31.11 0.22 -7.62
N LYS A 299 -31.07 1.50 -7.98
CA LYS A 299 -30.12 2.04 -8.95
C LYS A 299 -29.50 3.33 -8.47
N ILE A 300 -28.17 3.42 -8.58
CA ILE A 300 -27.42 4.66 -8.42
C ILE A 300 -27.28 5.28 -9.82
N GLU A 301 -28.04 6.34 -10.10
CA GLU A 301 -28.09 6.97 -11.43
C GLU A 301 -26.80 7.74 -11.76
N ASN A 302 -26.15 8.30 -10.74
CA ASN A 302 -24.92 9.04 -10.89
C ASN A 302 -23.91 8.57 -9.85
N CYS A 303 -22.81 7.95 -10.28
CA CYS A 303 -21.78 7.44 -9.38
C CYS A 303 -20.97 8.56 -8.69
N GLN A 304 -21.12 9.81 -9.11
CA GLN A 304 -20.61 10.99 -8.39
C GLN A 304 -21.59 11.48 -7.29
N ASN A 305 -22.73 10.80 -7.12
CA ASN A 305 -23.69 11.06 -6.06
C ASN A 305 -24.30 9.72 -5.59
N LEU A 306 -23.49 8.94 -4.88
CA LEU A 306 -23.81 7.60 -4.37
C LEU A 306 -24.97 7.62 -3.37
N SER A 307 -25.20 8.77 -2.73
CA SER A 307 -26.31 8.97 -1.78
C SER A 307 -27.69 9.10 -2.44
N ASN A 308 -27.73 9.34 -3.76
CA ASN A 308 -28.98 9.47 -4.51
C ASN A 308 -29.29 8.15 -5.22
N VAL A 309 -30.41 7.54 -4.85
CA VAL A 309 -30.76 6.18 -5.25
C VAL A 309 -32.20 6.14 -5.74
N THR A 310 -32.47 5.38 -6.79
CA THR A 310 -33.82 5.10 -7.25
C THR A 310 -34.23 3.71 -6.82
N VAL A 311 -35.39 3.60 -6.15
CA VAL A 311 -35.99 2.33 -5.73
C VAL A 311 -37.44 2.32 -6.22
N LYS A 312 -37.82 1.33 -7.04
CA LYS A 312 -39.17 1.24 -7.66
C LYS A 312 -39.68 2.58 -8.20
N GLU A 313 -38.89 3.25 -9.04
CA GLU A 313 -39.18 4.56 -9.66
C GLU A 313 -39.28 5.76 -8.69
N LYS A 314 -39.08 5.56 -7.39
CA LYS A 314 -39.02 6.64 -6.40
C LYS A 314 -37.59 7.09 -6.19
N SER A 315 -37.37 8.40 -6.14
CA SER A 315 -36.07 8.98 -5.80
C SER A 315 -35.88 9.05 -4.29
N PHE A 316 -34.76 8.49 -3.82
CA PHE A 316 -34.27 8.57 -2.46
C PHE A 316 -32.98 9.37 -2.41
N LYS A 317 -32.81 10.13 -1.33
CA LYS A 317 -31.55 10.75 -0.94
C LYS A 317 -31.22 10.35 0.49
N PHE A 318 -30.11 9.65 0.67
CA PHE A 318 -29.58 9.31 1.97
C PHE A 318 -28.74 10.48 2.50
N ILE A 319 -28.90 10.83 3.76
CA ILE A 319 -28.12 11.87 4.45
C ILE A 319 -27.66 11.34 5.81
N TYR A 320 -26.77 12.05 6.48
CA TYR A 320 -26.34 11.69 7.82
C TYR A 320 -26.26 12.95 8.69
N GLU A 321 -27.34 13.23 9.42
CA GLU A 321 -27.42 14.38 10.33
C GLU A 321 -27.72 13.91 11.75
N TYR A 322 -27.06 14.49 12.75
CA TYR A 322 -27.33 14.14 14.15
C TYR A 322 -28.79 14.39 14.53
N CYS A 323 -29.34 15.52 14.09
CA CYS A 323 -30.76 15.83 14.12
C CYS A 323 -31.06 16.72 12.91
N LEU A 324 -31.75 16.19 11.90
CA LEU A 324 -32.14 16.97 10.73
C LEU A 324 -33.14 18.06 11.15
N SER A 325 -32.70 19.31 11.06
CA SER A 325 -33.48 20.50 11.38
C SER A 325 -34.22 21.07 10.17
N LYS A 326 -35.19 21.94 10.44
CA LYS A 326 -35.88 22.74 9.42
C LYS A 326 -34.89 23.55 8.55
N ALA A 327 -33.87 24.14 9.14
CA ALA A 327 -32.91 24.98 8.43
C ALA A 327 -32.05 24.17 7.45
N GLU A 328 -31.56 23.00 7.88
CA GLU A 328 -30.81 22.07 7.04
C GLU A 328 -31.67 21.55 5.89
N LEU A 329 -32.92 21.16 6.17
CA LEU A 329 -33.84 20.74 5.11
C LEU A 329 -34.10 21.82 4.05
N ILE A 330 -34.25 23.09 4.47
CA ILE A 330 -34.40 24.22 3.55
C ILE A 330 -33.12 24.40 2.72
N SER A 331 -31.95 24.30 3.35
CA SER A 331 -30.64 24.41 2.69
C SER A 331 -30.42 23.32 1.64
N LEU A 332 -30.92 22.10 1.88
CA LEU A 332 -30.88 21.00 0.91
C LEU A 332 -31.68 21.28 -0.38
N ALA A 333 -32.65 22.21 -0.33
CA ALA A 333 -33.54 22.57 -1.44
C ALA A 333 -34.09 21.37 -2.24
N PRO A 334 -34.66 20.34 -1.58
CA PRO A 334 -35.09 19.11 -2.25
C PRO A 334 -36.24 19.35 -3.24
N LYS A 335 -36.25 18.56 -4.31
CA LYS A 335 -37.34 18.54 -5.29
C LYS A 335 -38.59 17.87 -4.68
N LYS A 336 -39.76 18.37 -5.04
CA LYS A 336 -41.05 17.76 -4.67
C LYS A 336 -41.07 16.27 -5.05
N GLY A 337 -41.54 15.42 -4.14
CA GLY A 337 -41.60 13.97 -4.30
C GLY A 337 -40.32 13.22 -3.95
N LEU A 338 -39.24 13.90 -3.57
CA LEU A 338 -38.02 13.26 -3.05
C LEU A 338 -38.29 12.66 -1.67
N ILE A 339 -37.74 11.47 -1.44
CA ILE A 339 -37.71 10.81 -0.14
C ILE A 339 -36.31 10.99 0.45
N ILE A 340 -36.21 11.56 1.64
CA ILE A 340 -34.94 11.80 2.33
C ILE A 340 -34.87 10.87 3.53
N VAL A 341 -33.81 10.07 3.60
CA VAL A 341 -33.58 9.11 4.68
C VAL A 341 -32.40 9.59 5.50
N ASN A 342 -32.62 9.88 6.79
CA ASN A 342 -31.54 10.18 7.70
C ASN A 342 -30.94 8.88 8.26
N LEU A 343 -29.69 8.60 7.89
CA LEU A 343 -28.96 7.39 8.28
C LEU A 343 -28.54 7.38 9.75
N HIS A 344 -28.55 8.53 10.43
CA HIS A 344 -28.23 8.60 11.84
C HIS A 344 -29.33 7.96 12.69
N ASN A 345 -29.02 6.87 13.40
CA ASN A 345 -30.00 6.13 14.21
C ASN A 345 -29.66 6.02 15.71
N TRP A 346 -28.63 6.71 16.20
CA TRP A 346 -28.20 6.55 17.61
C TRP A 346 -29.22 7.14 18.60
N ASN A 347 -29.94 8.20 18.21
CA ASN A 347 -30.99 8.82 19.00
C ASN A 347 -32.41 8.27 18.72
N GLY A 348 -32.51 7.14 18.00
CA GLY A 348 -33.78 6.58 17.54
C GLY A 348 -34.60 7.60 16.74
N GLY A 349 -35.91 7.68 17.03
CA GLY A 349 -36.86 8.56 16.33
C GLY A 349 -36.61 10.07 16.45
N SER A 350 -35.68 10.50 17.31
CA SER A 350 -35.37 11.92 17.55
C SER A 350 -34.31 12.49 16.60
N CYS A 351 -33.89 11.76 15.56
CA CYS A 351 -32.90 12.22 14.59
C CYS A 351 -33.46 13.15 13.49
N ILE A 352 -34.75 13.47 13.54
CA ILE A 352 -35.41 14.43 12.65
C ILE A 352 -36.33 15.31 13.51
N SER A 353 -36.19 16.63 13.41
CA SER A 353 -36.98 17.57 14.22
C SER A 353 -38.43 17.64 13.77
N ASN A 354 -39.34 17.97 14.69
CA ASN A 354 -40.77 18.15 14.36
C ASN A 354 -40.97 19.28 13.33
N GLU A 355 -40.22 20.36 13.44
CA GLU A 355 -40.24 21.48 12.50
C GLU A 355 -39.74 21.07 11.11
N ALA A 356 -38.80 20.12 11.02
CA ALA A 356 -38.38 19.56 9.75
C ALA A 356 -39.50 18.75 9.08
N TYR A 357 -40.26 17.95 9.85
CA TYR A 357 -41.44 17.25 9.33
C TYR A 357 -42.55 18.21 8.87
N GLU A 358 -42.81 19.28 9.61
CA GLU A 358 -43.77 20.32 9.20
C GLU A 358 -43.32 20.99 7.90
N GLN A 359 -42.03 21.34 7.80
CA GLN A 359 -41.46 21.95 6.61
C GLN A 359 -41.48 20.99 5.40
N ALA A 360 -41.24 19.70 5.61
CA ALA A 360 -41.30 18.68 4.57
C ALA A 360 -42.69 18.59 3.92
N LYS A 361 -43.77 18.71 4.71
CA LYS A 361 -45.15 18.78 4.19
C LYS A 361 -45.34 19.98 3.27
N ILE A 362 -44.79 21.13 3.62
CA ILE A 362 -44.85 22.37 2.81
C ILE A 362 -44.08 22.18 1.49
N MET A 363 -42.91 21.54 1.55
CA MET A 363 -42.05 21.30 0.37
C MET A 363 -42.51 20.11 -0.49
N GLY A 364 -43.45 19.31 0.02
CA GLY A 364 -43.95 18.10 -0.65
C GLY A 364 -42.89 17.01 -0.75
N VAL A 365 -42.09 16.82 0.30
CA VAL A 365 -41.06 15.77 0.40
C VAL A 365 -41.36 14.84 1.58
N THR A 366 -40.82 13.63 1.55
CA THR A 366 -40.98 12.65 2.63
C THR A 366 -39.67 12.54 3.39
N LEU A 367 -39.71 12.64 4.72
CA LEU A 367 -38.57 12.38 5.59
C LEU A 367 -38.77 11.05 6.29
N LEU A 368 -37.72 10.24 6.36
CA LEU A 368 -37.73 8.93 7.02
C LEU A 368 -36.51 8.81 7.93
N THR A 369 -36.73 8.27 9.12
CA THR A 369 -35.65 7.66 9.90
C THR A 369 -35.24 6.34 9.26
N MET A 370 -34.17 5.69 9.75
CA MET A 370 -33.81 4.35 9.29
C MET A 370 -34.91 3.32 9.56
N ASP A 371 -35.54 3.39 10.74
CA ASP A 371 -36.60 2.46 11.10
C ASP A 371 -37.84 2.66 10.22
N ASP A 372 -38.22 3.92 9.96
CA ASP A 372 -39.32 4.24 9.05
C ASP A 372 -38.98 3.86 7.59
N PHE A 373 -37.71 3.96 7.19
CA PHE A 373 -37.25 3.54 5.87
C PHE A 373 -37.49 2.05 5.63
N TYR A 374 -37.16 1.19 6.60
CA TYR A 374 -37.42 -0.25 6.48
C TYR A 374 -38.90 -0.56 6.29
N VAL A 375 -39.76 0.06 7.11
CA VAL A 375 -41.22 -0.10 7.00
C VAL A 375 -41.74 0.45 5.67
N TYR A 376 -41.25 1.61 5.25
CA TYR A 376 -41.66 2.26 4.01
C TYR A 376 -41.35 1.38 2.79
N ILE A 377 -40.14 0.84 2.74
CA ILE A 377 -39.66 0.01 1.63
C ILE A 377 -40.44 -1.31 1.52
N GLN A 378 -40.76 -1.97 2.63
CA GLN A 378 -41.58 -3.19 2.62
C GLN A 378 -43.00 -2.95 2.09
N ASN A 379 -43.54 -1.76 2.31
CA ASN A 379 -44.87 -1.36 1.85
C ASN A 379 -44.87 -0.71 0.46
N LEU A 380 -43.68 -0.43 -0.09
CA LEU A 380 -43.54 0.13 -1.42
C LEU A 380 -43.97 -0.95 -2.43
N LYS A 381 -45.13 -0.77 -3.06
CA LYS A 381 -45.63 -1.71 -4.08
C LYS A 381 -44.79 -1.63 -5.34
#